data_AF-A0AA38WJJ6-F1
#
_entry.id   AF-A0AA38WJJ6-F1
#
_cell.length_a   1.000
_cell.length_b   1.000
_cell.length_c   1.000
_cell.angle_alpha   90.00
_cell.angle_beta   90.00
_cell.angle_gamma   90.00
#
_symmetry.space_group_name_H-M   'P 1'
#
loop_
_entity.id
_entity.type
_entity.pdbx_description
1 polymer ?
#
loop_
_entity_poly.entity_id
_entity_poly.type
_entity_poly.pdbx_seq_one_letter_code
_entity_poly.pdbx_strand_id
1 'polypeptide(L)'
;MAIDIQLRYNVWANRDRNKVGLGGEVALWSEQADPTVLDSRIWPRASSMAEVLWSGNRDETGKKRYAEATNRLNEWINRMVSRGVKSEPIQPLWCIRNPGMCDTLNPV
;
A
#
# COMPACT_ATOMS: atom_id res chain seq x y z
N MET A 1 -20.94 -0.84 7.13
CA MET A 1 -20.99 -0.23 5.79
C MET A 1 -19.55 -0.13 5.31
N ALA A 2 -19.04 -1.18 4.68
CA ALA A 2 -17.61 -1.32 4.39
C ALA A 2 -17.30 -0.70 3.03
N ILE A 3 -16.25 0.11 2.99
CA ILE A 3 -15.65 0.61 1.76
C ILE A 3 -14.68 -0.48 1.31
N ASP A 4 -15.09 -1.28 0.33
CA ASP A 4 -14.34 -2.47 -0.09
C ASP A 4 -13.32 -2.09 -1.17
N ILE A 5 -12.21 -1.43 -0.76
CA ILE A 5 -11.03 -1.46 -1.62
C ILE A 5 -10.48 -2.89 -1.58
N GLN A 6 -10.53 -3.57 -2.71
CA GLN A 6 -10.11 -4.95 -2.79
C GLN A 6 -8.74 -5.04 -3.44
N LEU A 7 -7.78 -5.55 -2.67
CA LEU A 7 -6.45 -5.89 -3.15
C LEU A 7 -6.44 -7.35 -3.58
N ARG A 8 -6.33 -7.60 -4.89
CA ARG A 8 -6.20 -8.96 -5.43
C ARG A 8 -4.81 -9.16 -6.00
N TYR A 9 -4.09 -10.10 -5.42
CA TYR A 9 -2.78 -10.55 -5.90
C TYR A 9 -2.95 -11.86 -6.67
N ASN A 10 -2.12 -12.10 -7.68
CA ASN A 10 -2.20 -13.29 -8.56
C ASN A 10 -3.56 -13.43 -9.25
N VAL A 11 -4.08 -12.33 -9.82
CA VAL A 11 -5.24 -12.42 -10.70
C VAL A 11 -4.89 -13.43 -11.80
N TRP A 12 -5.73 -14.47 -11.97
CA TRP A 12 -5.58 -15.60 -12.91
C TRP A 12 -4.72 -16.82 -12.51
N ALA A 13 -4.21 -16.92 -11.27
CA ALA A 13 -3.54 -18.16 -10.84
C ALA A 13 -4.55 -19.32 -10.67
N ASN A 14 -4.53 -20.37 -11.52
CA ASN A 14 -5.26 -21.60 -11.17
C ASN A 14 -4.48 -22.43 -10.13
N ARG A 15 -5.22 -23.30 -9.45
CA ARG A 15 -4.79 -24.34 -8.50
C ARG A 15 -3.67 -25.28 -8.97
N ASP A 16 -3.36 -25.34 -10.27
CA ASP A 16 -2.25 -26.16 -10.79
C ASP A 16 -0.93 -25.44 -10.56
N ARG A 17 -0.05 -26.11 -9.81
CA ARG A 17 1.17 -25.58 -9.16
C ARG A 17 2.31 -25.13 -10.10
N ASN A 18 2.02 -24.44 -11.19
CA ASN A 18 3.01 -23.80 -12.08
C ASN A 18 2.43 -22.62 -12.90
N LYS A 19 1.36 -21.96 -12.42
CA LYS A 19 0.71 -20.87 -13.15
C LYS A 19 1.23 -19.51 -12.71
N VAL A 20 1.89 -18.83 -13.66
CA VAL A 20 2.30 -17.43 -13.60
C VAL A 20 1.06 -16.58 -13.37
N GLY A 21 0.90 -16.00 -12.18
CA GLY A 21 -0.05 -14.91 -11.98
C GLY A 21 0.40 -13.74 -12.86
N LEU A 22 -0.48 -13.18 -13.67
CA LEU A 22 -0.14 -12.07 -14.57
C LEU A 22 0.20 -10.79 -13.79
N GLY A 23 -0.29 -10.69 -12.56
CA GLY A 23 -0.03 -9.56 -11.68
C GLY A 23 -1.10 -9.44 -10.60
N GLY A 24 -1.43 -8.20 -10.25
CA GLY A 24 -2.43 -7.86 -9.25
C GLY A 24 -3.22 -6.63 -9.67
N GLU A 25 -4.37 -6.45 -9.03
CA GLU A 25 -5.24 -5.29 -9.23
C GLU A 25 -5.66 -4.70 -7.88
N VAL A 26 -5.96 -3.40 -7.93
CA VAL A 26 -6.60 -2.67 -6.83
C VAL A 26 -7.95 -2.22 -7.34
N ALA A 27 -9.00 -2.87 -6.87
CA ALA A 27 -10.38 -2.51 -7.22
C ALA A 27 -10.93 -1.56 -6.16
N LEU A 28 -11.35 -0.36 -6.59
CA LEU A 28 -12.21 0.51 -5.79
C LEU A 28 -13.60 0.45 -6.42
N TRP A 29 -14.53 -0.24 -5.77
CA TRP A 29 -15.92 -0.23 -6.20
C TRP A 29 -16.59 1.11 -5.86
N SER A 30 -17.41 1.60 -6.79
CA SER A 30 -17.92 2.97 -6.77
C SER A 30 -19.30 3.12 -6.13
N GLU A 31 -19.85 2.09 -5.47
CA GLU A 31 -21.18 2.19 -4.83
C GLU A 31 -21.22 3.29 -3.76
N GLN A 32 -20.07 3.58 -3.15
CA GLN A 32 -19.90 4.66 -2.18
C GLN A 32 -18.67 5.52 -2.49
N ALA A 33 -18.18 5.52 -3.73
CA ALA A 33 -17.03 6.32 -4.13
C ALA A 33 -17.42 7.30 -5.24
N ASP A 34 -17.12 8.57 -4.99
CA ASP A 34 -17.29 9.67 -5.92
C ASP A 34 -15.97 10.46 -6.01
N PRO A 35 -15.87 11.51 -6.86
CA PRO A 35 -14.65 12.31 -6.99
C PRO A 35 -14.19 12.99 -5.69
N THR A 36 -15.06 13.15 -4.69
CA THR A 36 -14.70 13.79 -3.42
C THR A 36 -13.86 12.87 -2.52
N VAL A 37 -14.07 11.55 -2.63
CA VAL A 37 -13.39 10.54 -1.80
C VAL A 37 -12.37 9.68 -2.58
N LEU A 38 -12.37 9.74 -3.91
CA LEU A 38 -11.55 8.91 -4.80
C LEU A 38 -10.07 8.85 -4.36
N ASP A 39 -9.41 10.00 -4.28
CA ASP A 39 -7.98 10.09 -3.99
C ASP A 39 -7.65 9.52 -2.61
N SER A 40 -8.40 9.93 -1.59
CA SER A 40 -8.17 9.48 -0.20
C SER A 40 -8.39 7.98 -0.05
N ARG A 41 -9.26 7.38 -0.88
CA ARG A 41 -9.49 5.94 -0.82
C ARG A 41 -8.44 5.16 -1.57
N ILE A 42 -8.05 5.59 -2.77
CA ILE A 42 -7.06 4.88 -3.58
C ILE A 42 -5.67 5.02 -2.98
N TRP A 43 -5.27 6.24 -2.62
CA TRP A 43 -3.93 6.58 -2.18
C TRP A 43 -3.87 6.68 -0.67
N PRO A 44 -2.93 5.98 -0.01
CA PRO A 44 -1.70 5.39 -0.54
C PRO A 44 -1.73 3.87 -0.75
N ARG A 45 -2.89 3.22 -0.53
CA ARG A 45 -3.04 1.77 -0.61
C ARG A 45 -2.62 1.21 -1.97
N ALA A 46 -3.01 1.88 -3.06
CA ALA A 46 -2.59 1.49 -4.40
C ALA A 46 -1.08 1.61 -4.63
N SER A 47 -0.41 2.58 -3.98
CA SER A 47 1.06 2.70 -4.04
C SER A 47 1.75 1.51 -3.39
N SER A 48 1.20 1.00 -2.28
CA SER A 48 1.73 -0.20 -1.64
C SER A 48 1.63 -1.43 -2.55
N MET A 49 0.51 -1.62 -3.25
CA MET A 49 0.36 -2.69 -4.23
C MET A 49 1.31 -2.51 -5.42
N ALA A 50 1.50 -1.28 -5.89
CA ALA A 50 2.43 -0.98 -6.97
C ALA A 50 3.87 -1.42 -6.62
N GLU A 51 4.34 -1.16 -5.40
CA GLU A 51 5.67 -1.61 -4.95
C GLU A 51 5.80 -3.14 -4.93
N VAL A 52 4.75 -3.82 -4.44
CA VAL A 52 4.70 -5.28 -4.35
C VAL A 52 4.73 -5.92 -5.74
N LEU A 53 3.99 -5.38 -6.70
CA LEU A 53 3.96 -5.89 -8.07
C LEU A 53 5.23 -5.57 -8.86
N TRP A 54 5.87 -4.43 -8.56
CA TRP A 54 7.06 -3.98 -9.26
C TRP A 54 8.34 -4.69 -8.79
N SER A 55 8.55 -4.76 -7.47
CA SER A 55 9.81 -5.22 -6.88
C SER A 55 9.67 -6.40 -5.91
N GLY A 56 8.44 -6.87 -5.67
CA GLY A 56 8.16 -7.85 -4.64
C GLY A 56 8.19 -7.24 -3.22
N ASN A 57 7.67 -7.99 -2.26
CA ASN A 57 7.64 -7.59 -0.84
C ASN A 57 8.70 -8.29 0.02
N ARG A 58 9.65 -8.98 -0.61
CA ARG A 58 10.69 -9.76 0.05
C ARG A 58 12.09 -9.23 -0.25
N ASP A 59 12.96 -9.34 0.75
CA ASP A 59 14.40 -9.13 0.61
C ASP A 59 15.06 -10.30 -0.14
N GLU A 60 16.35 -10.15 -0.45
CA GLU A 60 17.22 -11.21 -0.99
C GLU A 60 17.21 -12.48 -0.12
N THR A 61 16.99 -12.33 1.20
CA THR A 61 16.88 -13.42 2.18
C THR A 61 15.48 -14.05 2.25
N GLY A 62 14.52 -13.55 1.47
CA GLY A 62 13.13 -14.03 1.48
C GLY A 62 12.26 -13.48 2.62
N LYS A 63 12.81 -12.65 3.52
CA LYS A 63 12.07 -11.99 4.61
C LYS A 63 11.18 -10.87 4.07
N LYS A 64 10.00 -10.67 4.69
CA LYS A 64 9.09 -9.58 4.30
C LYS A 64 9.63 -8.21 4.74
N ARG A 65 9.62 -7.23 3.84
CA ARG A 65 10.20 -5.87 3.99
C ARG A 65 9.26 -4.83 4.61
N TYR A 66 8.30 -5.25 5.42
CA TYR A 66 7.23 -4.35 5.87
C TYR A 66 7.74 -3.25 6.81
N ALA A 67 8.77 -3.53 7.62
CA ALA A 67 9.30 -2.58 8.59
C ALA A 67 9.90 -1.33 7.90
N GLU A 68 10.67 -1.53 6.85
CA GLU A 68 11.29 -0.44 6.09
C GLU A 68 10.29 0.25 5.14
N ALA A 69 9.25 -0.47 4.70
CA ALA A 69 8.26 0.04 3.76
C ALA A 69 7.46 1.23 4.33
N THR A 70 7.20 1.26 5.64
CA THR A 70 6.43 2.34 6.29
C THR A 70 7.08 3.70 6.09
N ASN A 71 8.40 3.81 6.31
CA ASN A 71 9.13 5.06 6.14
C ASN A 71 9.11 5.55 4.68
N ARG A 72 9.33 4.64 3.72
CA ARG A 72 9.24 4.97 2.29
C ARG A 72 7.83 5.40 1.88
N LEU A 73 6.81 4.73 2.40
CA LEU A 73 5.42 5.04 2.08
C LEU A 73 5.01 6.40 2.61
N ASN A 74 5.43 6.79 3.82
CA ASN A 74 5.22 8.13 4.36
C ASN A 74 5.89 9.22 3.49
N GLU A 75 7.11 8.96 3.02
CA GLU A 75 7.82 9.87 2.12
C GLU A 75 7.10 10.00 0.76
N TRP A 76 6.59 8.88 0.24
CA TRP A 76 5.78 8.83 -0.98
C TRP A 76 4.46 9.59 -0.84
N ILE A 77 3.77 9.46 0.30
CA ILE A 77 2.55 10.23 0.61
C ILE A 77 2.84 11.74 0.56
N ASN A 78 3.92 12.20 1.20
CA ASN A 78 4.30 13.62 1.17
C ASN A 78 4.55 14.12 -0.26
N ARG A 79 5.21 13.31 -1.10
CA ARG A 79 5.42 13.62 -2.53
C ARG A 79 4.13 13.67 -3.34
N MET A 80 3.17 12.79 -3.06
CA MET A 80 1.86 12.79 -3.71
C MET A 80 1.07 14.04 -3.32
N VAL A 81 1.02 14.35 -2.03
CA VAL A 81 0.32 15.54 -1.50
C VAL A 81 0.93 16.82 -2.06
N SER A 82 2.27 16.91 -2.14
CA SER A 82 2.94 18.08 -2.74
C SER A 82 2.63 18.27 -4.24
N ARG A 83 2.12 17.24 -4.91
CA ARG A 83 1.69 17.27 -6.32
C ARG A 83 0.17 17.44 -6.48
N GLY A 84 -0.56 17.66 -5.39
CA GLY A 84 -2.00 17.89 -5.40
C GLY A 84 -2.87 16.63 -5.28
N VAL A 85 -2.28 15.45 -5.08
CA VAL A 85 -3.03 14.20 -4.84
C VAL A 85 -3.48 14.15 -3.38
N LYS A 86 -4.78 13.99 -3.12
CA LYS A 86 -5.34 13.98 -1.76
C LYS A 86 -5.21 12.60 -1.10
N SER A 87 -3.99 12.13 -0.90
CA SER A 87 -3.71 10.85 -0.25
C SER A 87 -4.13 10.84 1.22
N GLU A 88 -4.63 9.71 1.70
CA GLU A 88 -4.89 9.48 3.12
C GLU A 88 -3.57 9.40 3.91
N PRO A 89 -3.47 10.04 5.10
CA PRO A 89 -2.34 9.86 5.99
C PRO A 89 -2.41 8.50 6.69
N ILE A 90 -1.28 7.80 6.81
CA ILE A 90 -1.23 6.47 7.45
C ILE A 90 -0.73 6.49 8.89
N GLN A 91 -0.01 7.54 9.28
CA GLN A 91 0.56 7.69 10.62
C GLN A 91 0.57 9.17 11.04
N PRO A 92 0.58 9.46 12.35
CA PRO A 92 0.85 10.80 12.85
C PRO A 92 2.19 11.34 12.35
N LEU A 93 2.27 12.66 12.12
CA LEU A 93 3.52 13.32 11.73
C LEU A 93 4.67 13.06 12.71
N TRP A 94 4.35 12.81 13.98
CA TRP A 94 5.34 12.44 14.99
C TRP A 94 6.11 11.17 14.64
N CYS A 95 5.46 10.16 14.06
CA CYS A 95 6.11 8.91 13.65
C CYS A 95 7.13 9.14 12.52
N ILE A 96 6.83 10.08 11.61
CA ILE A 96 7.75 10.44 10.52
C ILE A 96 8.99 11.16 11.08
N ARG A 97 8.80 11.98 12.13
CA ARG A 97 9.89 12.72 12.78
C ARG A 97 10.71 11.87 13.75
N ASN A 98 10.16 10.76 14.25
CA ASN A 98 10.80 9.87 15.22
C ASN A 98 10.73 8.42 14.72
N PRO A 99 11.64 8.01 13.81
CA PRO A 99 11.65 6.67 13.24
C PRO A 99 11.78 5.58 14.32
N GLY A 100 11.09 4.45 14.15
CA GLY A 100 11.11 3.30 15.07
C GLY A 100 10.19 3.45 16.29
N MET A 101 9.81 4.68 16.68
CA MET A 101 8.99 4.91 17.87
C MET A 101 7.51 4.54 17.71
N CYS A 102 7.05 4.31 16.48
CA CYS A 102 5.69 3.88 16.17
C CYS A 102 5.62 2.42 15.69
N ASP A 103 6.73 1.68 15.81
CA ASP A 103 6.78 0.27 15.41
C ASP A 103 6.21 -0.61 16.53
N THR A 104 5.26 -1.47 16.20
CA THR A 104 4.59 -2.33 17.19
C THR A 104 5.39 -3.57 17.57
N LEU A 105 6.28 -4.03 16.68
CA LEU A 105 7.01 -5.29 16.84
C LEU A 105 8.43 -5.10 17.38
N ASN A 106 9.05 -3.96 17.11
CA ASN A 106 10.37 -3.59 17.60
C ASN A 106 10.32 -2.16 18.15
N PRO A 107 9.62 -1.92 19.28
CA PRO A 107 9.66 -0.61 19.92
C PRO A 107 11.10 -0.30 20.35
N VAL A 108 11.55 0.93 20.06
CA VAL A 108 12.84 1.48 20.51
C VAL A 108 12.87 1.64 22.02
#